data_AF-A0A6V8PFB5-F1
#
_entry.id   AF-A0A6V8PFB5-F1
#
_cell.length_a   1.000
_cell.length_b   1.000
_cell.length_c   1.000
_cell.angle_alpha   90.00
_cell.angle_beta   90.00
_cell.angle_gamma   90.00
#
_symmetry.space_group_name_H-M   'P 1'
#
loop_
_entity.id
_entity.type
_entity.pdbx_description
1 polymer ?
#
loop_
_entity_poly.entity_id
_entity_poly.type
_entity_poly.pdbx_seq_one_letter_code
_entity_poly.pdbx_strand_id
1 'polypeptide(L)'
;RYFTKYLAAFYTDIFDHHLGLINFGTTAPVEAMVPLMPLDRQAISSIESKIVPLDLGDTSFINALQLAVQSFASAEEGRERAVVIFTDGEPDDPRKLSKEAYFKEIKEFVAKNMAEVSLYVVAVDVEGKYWPEDKQFWGEITRGRIFGLPSVKEAELDKIYSTILLELLRIPELHWDEVPEEGLEVKIDPYLEKVTFSVLKERAEVEFSLIRGDGEKVRPEDPDVAYSSGRLFEIYAISEPAPGMWKYTITKGRGRVEVGRAFIRVEAKLLQPLSPYPQGKTMELLASFRKRDGSPIKELPAYPLWMGARVIKPGVQKFLSSSRR
;
A
#
# COMPACT_ATOMS: atom_id res chain seq x y z
N ARG A 1 -2.93 10.77 1.23
CA ARG A 1 -1.92 10.49 0.16
C ARG A 1 -0.68 9.83 0.75
N TYR A 2 -0.02 10.45 1.73
CA TYR A 2 1.16 9.86 2.39
C TYR A 2 0.91 8.44 2.92
N PHE A 3 -0.17 8.22 3.68
CA PHE A 3 -0.55 6.90 4.19
C PHE A 3 -0.68 5.81 3.09
N THR A 4 -1.30 6.17 1.96
CA THR A 4 -1.45 5.27 0.80
C THR A 4 -0.10 4.87 0.22
N LYS A 5 0.81 5.82 0.04
CA LYS A 5 2.18 5.57 -0.43
C LYS A 5 2.98 4.74 0.57
N TYR A 6 2.82 5.02 1.85
CA TYR A 6 3.43 4.29 2.95
C TYR A 6 2.99 2.82 2.91
N LEU A 7 1.69 2.54 2.93
CA LEU A 7 1.16 1.16 2.81
C LEU A 7 1.60 0.46 1.53
N ALA A 8 1.63 1.18 0.40
CA ALA A 8 2.08 0.64 -0.88
C ALA A 8 3.59 0.33 -0.91
N ALA A 9 4.38 0.91 0.00
CA ALA A 9 5.78 0.57 0.17
C ALA A 9 5.94 -0.78 0.90
N PHE A 10 5.01 -1.14 1.78
CA PHE A 10 4.99 -2.44 2.45
C PHE A 10 4.28 -3.55 1.66
N TYR A 11 3.76 -3.25 0.47
CA TYR A 11 3.16 -4.27 -0.38
C TYR A 11 4.23 -5.29 -0.81
N THR A 12 4.04 -6.54 -0.39
CA THR A 12 4.80 -7.71 -0.82
C THR A 12 3.84 -8.82 -1.22
N ASP A 13 4.33 -9.87 -1.88
CA ASP A 13 3.52 -11.07 -2.19
C ASP A 13 2.96 -11.76 -0.93
N ILE A 14 3.45 -11.41 0.26
CA ILE A 14 3.00 -11.91 1.57
C ILE A 14 2.01 -10.94 2.24
N PHE A 15 2.14 -9.63 2.00
CA PHE A 15 1.24 -8.60 2.52
C PHE A 15 0.31 -8.09 1.41
N ASP A 16 -0.71 -8.89 1.11
CA ASP A 16 -1.77 -8.53 0.16
C ASP A 16 -2.78 -7.55 0.78
N HIS A 17 -2.31 -6.32 1.00
CA HIS A 17 -3.12 -5.26 1.57
C HIS A 17 -4.24 -4.84 0.63
N HIS A 18 -5.44 -4.71 1.18
CA HIS A 18 -6.58 -4.13 0.50
C HIS A 18 -6.92 -2.80 1.15
N LEU A 19 -7.15 -1.77 0.34
CA LEU A 19 -7.43 -0.43 0.83
C LEU A 19 -8.68 0.12 0.16
N GLY A 20 -9.52 0.76 0.98
CA GLY A 20 -10.67 1.55 0.55
C GLY A 20 -10.54 2.96 1.09
N LEU A 21 -11.32 3.89 0.53
CA LEU A 21 -11.40 5.28 0.98
C LEU A 21 -12.86 5.66 1.17
N ILE A 22 -13.18 6.24 2.33
CA ILE A 22 -14.49 6.81 2.63
C ILE A 22 -14.27 8.26 3.01
N ASN A 23 -14.63 9.17 2.12
CA ASN A 23 -14.80 10.58 2.47
C ASN A 23 -16.21 10.77 3.04
N PHE A 24 -16.34 11.45 4.17
CA PHE A 24 -17.62 11.59 4.86
C PHE A 24 -17.82 12.99 5.45
N GLY A 25 -19.08 13.36 5.56
CA GLY A 25 -19.61 14.51 6.30
C GLY A 25 -21.05 14.23 6.75
N THR A 26 -22.00 15.12 6.47
CA THR A 26 -23.45 14.85 6.60
C THR A 26 -23.84 13.70 5.69
N THR A 27 -23.23 13.66 4.50
CA THR A 27 -23.37 12.60 3.52
C THR A 27 -22.02 11.97 3.20
N ALA A 28 -22.05 10.77 2.64
CA ALA A 28 -20.87 10.09 2.08
C ALA A 28 -21.18 9.75 0.62
N PRO A 29 -20.90 10.68 -0.33
CA PRO A 29 -21.24 10.47 -1.72
C PRO A 29 -20.43 9.30 -2.28
N VAL A 30 -21.12 8.35 -2.92
CA VAL A 30 -20.53 7.12 -3.47
C VAL A 30 -19.43 7.46 -4.48
N GLU A 31 -19.57 8.57 -5.19
CA GLU A 31 -18.61 9.06 -6.18
C GLU A 31 -17.29 9.54 -5.55
N ALA A 32 -17.29 9.85 -4.26
CA ALA A 32 -16.10 10.22 -3.48
C ALA A 32 -15.52 9.04 -2.69
N MET A 33 -16.08 7.84 -2.82
CA MET A 33 -15.59 6.63 -2.17
C MET A 33 -14.74 5.81 -3.12
N VAL A 34 -13.82 5.02 -2.56
CA VAL A 34 -13.12 3.96 -3.26
C VAL A 34 -13.43 2.65 -2.52
N PRO A 35 -14.03 1.65 -3.19
CA PRO A 35 -14.31 0.37 -2.57
C PRO A 35 -13.00 -0.31 -2.14
N LEU A 36 -13.10 -1.23 -1.19
CA LEU A 36 -11.96 -2.03 -0.75
C LEU A 36 -11.41 -2.83 -1.94
N MET A 37 -10.15 -2.59 -2.31
CA MET A 37 -9.51 -3.23 -3.45
C MET A 37 -8.03 -3.54 -3.18
N PRO A 38 -7.41 -4.53 -3.87
CA PRO A 38 -5.98 -4.80 -3.73
C PRO A 38 -5.15 -3.54 -3.97
N LEU A 39 -4.15 -3.29 -3.12
CA LEU A 39 -3.33 -2.08 -3.16
C LEU A 39 -2.25 -2.15 -4.25
N ASP A 40 -2.68 -2.13 -5.52
CA ASP A 40 -1.79 -1.99 -6.68
C ASP A 40 -1.67 -0.51 -7.14
N ARG A 41 -0.87 -0.21 -8.17
CA ARG A 41 -0.73 1.20 -8.64
C ARG A 41 -2.04 1.80 -9.16
N GLN A 42 -2.96 1.00 -9.71
CA GLN A 42 -4.24 1.51 -10.19
C GLN A 42 -5.13 1.88 -9.00
N ALA A 43 -5.12 1.06 -7.94
CA ALA A 43 -5.77 1.38 -6.68
C ALA A 43 -5.18 2.64 -6.05
N ILE A 44 -3.84 2.76 -5.98
CA ILE A 44 -3.18 3.97 -5.45
C ILE A 44 -3.62 5.21 -6.23
N SER A 45 -3.57 5.18 -7.56
CA SER A 45 -3.98 6.31 -8.40
C SER A 45 -5.46 6.64 -8.22
N SER A 46 -6.32 5.63 -8.14
CA SER A 46 -7.76 5.80 -7.90
C SER A 46 -8.03 6.45 -6.55
N ILE A 47 -7.38 5.97 -5.49
CA ILE A 47 -7.45 6.53 -4.13
C ILE A 47 -6.93 7.97 -4.12
N GLU A 48 -5.74 8.22 -4.66
CA GLU A 48 -5.15 9.57 -4.67
C GLU A 48 -6.01 10.59 -5.41
N SER A 49 -6.67 10.19 -6.50
CA SER A 49 -7.60 11.04 -7.26
C SER A 49 -8.86 11.43 -6.47
N LYS A 50 -9.23 10.64 -5.46
CA LYS A 50 -10.39 10.86 -4.59
C LYS A 50 -10.02 11.53 -3.26
N ILE A 51 -8.73 11.72 -2.97
CA ILE A 51 -8.26 12.53 -1.84
C ILE A 51 -8.16 13.98 -2.32
N VAL A 52 -9.30 14.66 -2.25
CA VAL A 52 -9.48 16.08 -2.58
C VAL A 52 -10.29 16.76 -1.47
N PRO A 53 -10.14 18.08 -1.26
CA PRO A 53 -11.04 18.82 -0.38
C PRO A 53 -12.48 18.71 -0.91
N LEU A 54 -13.40 18.31 -0.03
CA LEU A 54 -14.82 18.19 -0.35
C LEU A 54 -15.61 18.95 0.73
N ASP A 55 -16.63 19.68 0.30
CA ASP A 55 -17.66 20.20 1.20
C ASP A 55 -18.74 19.13 1.31
N LEU A 56 -18.78 18.45 2.47
CA LEU A 56 -19.69 17.33 2.73
C LEU A 56 -20.72 17.68 3.81
N GLY A 57 -20.81 18.96 4.20
CA GLY A 57 -21.62 19.42 5.32
C GLY A 57 -20.97 19.15 6.67
N ASP A 58 -21.81 18.79 7.65
CA ASP A 58 -21.46 18.47 9.03
C ASP A 58 -20.65 17.15 9.12
N THR A 59 -20.34 16.63 10.31
CA THR A 59 -19.49 15.45 10.55
C THR A 59 -20.26 14.25 11.18
N SER A 60 -20.77 13.33 10.34
CA SER A 60 -21.46 12.12 10.82
C SER A 60 -20.56 10.85 10.81
N PHE A 61 -19.80 10.65 11.88
CA PHE A 61 -18.99 9.45 12.10
C PHE A 61 -19.78 8.14 12.06
N ILE A 62 -21.02 8.11 12.58
CA ILE A 62 -21.81 6.87 12.63
C ILE A 62 -22.10 6.36 11.21
N ASN A 63 -22.42 7.26 10.28
CA ASN A 63 -22.66 6.92 8.88
C ASN A 63 -21.38 6.40 8.22
N ALA A 64 -20.24 7.04 8.49
CA ALA A 64 -18.94 6.60 7.98
C ALA A 64 -18.57 5.19 8.49
N LEU A 65 -18.81 4.90 9.76
CA LEU A 65 -18.57 3.58 10.36
C LEU A 65 -19.49 2.51 9.79
N GLN A 66 -20.76 2.83 9.55
CA GLN A 66 -21.69 1.92 8.87
C GLN A 66 -21.22 1.56 7.46
N LEU A 67 -20.74 2.55 6.70
CA LEU A 67 -20.19 2.32 5.36
C LEU A 67 -18.88 1.51 5.41
N ALA A 68 -18.04 1.72 6.42
CA ALA A 68 -16.84 0.93 6.63
C ALA A 68 -17.19 -0.56 6.87
N VAL A 69 -18.18 -0.84 7.73
CA VAL A 69 -18.69 -2.20 7.97
C VAL A 69 -19.24 -2.82 6.68
N GLN A 70 -20.04 -2.07 5.91
CA GLN A 70 -20.57 -2.55 4.63
C GLN A 70 -19.45 -2.86 3.62
N SER A 71 -18.39 -2.05 3.62
CA SER A 71 -17.23 -2.25 2.73
C SER A 71 -16.46 -3.55 3.04
N PHE A 72 -16.54 -4.06 4.27
CA PHE A 72 -15.96 -5.36 4.61
C PHE A 72 -16.82 -6.55 4.19
N ALA A 73 -18.09 -6.36 3.82
CA ALA A 73 -18.95 -7.45 3.37
C ALA A 73 -18.45 -8.09 2.06
N SER A 74 -17.72 -7.35 1.24
CA SER A 74 -17.08 -7.85 0.02
C SER A 74 -15.65 -8.36 0.25
N ALA A 75 -15.13 -8.32 1.49
CA ALA A 75 -13.80 -8.78 1.80
C ALA A 75 -13.76 -10.32 1.98
N GLU A 76 -12.66 -10.93 1.55
CA GLU A 76 -12.41 -12.35 1.76
C GLU A 76 -12.40 -12.73 3.25
N GLU A 77 -12.87 -13.94 3.58
CA GLU A 77 -12.82 -14.46 4.94
C GLU A 77 -11.37 -14.66 5.42
N GLY A 78 -11.15 -14.54 6.74
CA GLY A 78 -9.84 -14.72 7.36
C GLY A 78 -8.90 -13.51 7.28
N ARG A 79 -9.32 -12.41 6.66
CA ARG A 79 -8.53 -11.17 6.62
C ARG A 79 -8.67 -10.34 7.89
N GLU A 80 -7.56 -9.77 8.31
CA GLU A 80 -7.56 -8.71 9.32
C GLU A 80 -8.23 -7.44 8.78
N ARG A 81 -9.14 -6.89 9.58
CA ARG A 81 -9.93 -5.71 9.22
C ARG A 81 -9.52 -4.54 10.08
N ALA A 82 -9.26 -3.42 9.44
CA ALA A 82 -8.82 -2.20 10.09
C ALA A 82 -9.57 -0.98 9.55
N VAL A 83 -9.92 -0.06 10.44
CA VAL A 83 -10.44 1.26 10.08
C VAL A 83 -9.54 2.30 10.71
N VAL A 84 -9.03 3.22 9.89
CA VAL A 84 -8.23 4.36 10.34
C VAL A 84 -9.00 5.64 10.03
N ILE A 85 -9.45 6.33 11.06
CA ILE A 85 -10.20 7.59 10.95
C ILE A 85 -9.22 8.75 11.07
N PHE A 86 -9.28 9.68 10.12
CA PHE A 86 -8.62 10.98 10.22
C PHE A 86 -9.68 12.03 10.53
N THR A 87 -9.53 12.76 11.64
CA THR A 87 -10.52 13.72 12.12
C THR A 87 -9.90 14.75 13.05
N ASP A 88 -10.51 15.92 13.20
CA ASP A 88 -10.21 16.91 14.24
C ASP A 88 -10.88 16.57 15.58
N GLY A 89 -11.90 15.69 15.57
CA GLY A 89 -12.47 15.04 16.75
C GLY A 89 -13.93 15.40 17.03
N GLU A 90 -14.45 16.50 16.47
CA GLU A 90 -15.76 17.03 16.83
C GLU A 90 -16.89 16.43 15.98
N PRO A 91 -17.88 15.78 16.60
CA PRO A 91 -19.08 15.38 15.88
C PRO A 91 -20.00 16.57 15.69
N ASP A 92 -20.36 16.82 14.43
CA ASP A 92 -21.40 17.77 14.06
C ASP A 92 -22.46 16.97 13.28
N ASP A 93 -23.53 16.52 13.94
CA ASP A 93 -24.54 15.68 13.29
C ASP A 93 -25.87 16.44 13.22
N PRO A 94 -26.58 16.44 12.08
CA PRO A 94 -27.81 17.20 11.89
C PRO A 94 -28.93 16.82 12.88
N ARG A 95 -28.83 15.66 13.54
CA ARG A 95 -29.76 15.22 14.59
C ARG A 95 -29.63 16.04 15.89
N LYS A 96 -28.58 16.86 16.04
CA LYS A 96 -28.33 17.74 17.20
C LYS A 96 -28.38 17.00 18.54
N LEU A 97 -27.81 15.80 18.57
CA LEU A 97 -27.66 15.04 19.80
C LEU A 97 -26.67 15.73 20.74
N SER A 98 -26.79 15.49 22.05
CA SER A 98 -25.71 15.89 22.96
C SER A 98 -24.44 15.11 22.63
N LYS A 99 -23.28 15.70 22.90
CA LYS A 99 -21.96 15.08 22.68
C LYS A 99 -21.89 13.68 23.30
N GLU A 100 -22.35 13.53 24.54
CA GLU A 100 -22.36 12.25 25.27
C GLU A 100 -23.30 11.23 24.63
N ALA A 101 -24.49 11.65 24.20
CA ALA A 101 -25.46 10.77 23.55
C ALA A 101 -24.92 10.26 22.20
N TYR A 102 -24.24 11.13 21.45
CA TYR A 102 -23.65 10.80 20.17
C TYR A 102 -22.47 9.83 20.31
N PHE A 103 -21.53 10.11 21.21
CA PHE A 103 -20.42 9.19 21.45
C PHE A 103 -20.86 7.86 22.06
N LYS A 104 -21.93 7.86 22.87
CA LYS A 104 -22.55 6.62 23.34
C LYS A 104 -23.10 5.78 22.18
N GLU A 105 -23.78 6.40 21.21
CA GLU A 105 -24.25 5.71 20.00
C GLU A 105 -23.08 5.08 19.22
N ILE A 106 -21.99 5.82 19.00
CA ILE A 106 -20.79 5.28 18.32
C ILE A 106 -20.21 4.10 19.10
N LYS A 107 -20.04 4.24 20.41
CA LYS A 107 -19.49 3.18 21.27
C LYS A 107 -20.31 1.91 21.19
N GLU A 108 -21.64 2.02 21.27
CA GLU A 108 -22.56 0.89 21.14
C GLU A 108 -22.49 0.25 19.75
N PHE A 109 -22.42 1.08 18.69
CA PHE A 109 -22.28 0.60 17.33
C PHE A 109 -20.97 -0.18 17.10
N VAL A 110 -19.84 0.37 17.55
CA VAL A 110 -18.52 -0.25 17.41
C VAL A 110 -18.46 -1.56 18.20
N ALA A 111 -18.96 -1.57 19.44
CA ALA A 111 -19.00 -2.78 20.26
C ALA A 111 -19.82 -3.90 19.60
N LYS A 112 -20.93 -3.56 18.93
CA LYS A 112 -21.83 -4.53 18.30
C LYS A 112 -21.35 -5.02 16.93
N ASN A 113 -20.84 -4.14 16.09
CA ASN A 113 -20.62 -4.43 14.66
C ASN A 113 -19.13 -4.54 14.28
N MET A 114 -18.22 -4.13 15.16
CA MET A 114 -16.80 -3.99 14.87
C MET A 114 -15.92 -4.67 15.92
N ALA A 115 -16.44 -5.68 16.62
CA ALA A 115 -15.73 -6.36 17.71
C ALA A 115 -14.38 -6.96 17.29
N GLU A 116 -14.27 -7.41 16.04
CA GLU A 116 -13.06 -8.02 15.44
C GLU A 116 -12.29 -7.05 14.52
N VAL A 117 -12.71 -5.78 14.43
CA VAL A 117 -12.09 -4.77 13.58
C VAL A 117 -11.19 -3.89 14.45
N SER A 118 -9.94 -3.70 14.02
CA SER A 118 -9.03 -2.75 14.67
C SER A 118 -9.40 -1.32 14.26
N LEU A 119 -9.87 -0.52 15.22
CA LEU A 119 -10.27 0.87 14.98
C LEU A 119 -9.21 1.83 15.53
N TYR A 120 -8.70 2.69 14.66
CA TYR A 120 -7.69 3.71 14.95
C TYR A 120 -8.25 5.10 14.66
N VAL A 121 -7.87 6.06 15.51
CA VAL A 121 -8.15 7.48 15.27
C VAL A 121 -6.84 8.25 15.22
N VAL A 122 -6.63 8.97 14.12
CA VAL A 122 -5.55 9.93 13.93
C VAL A 122 -6.16 11.33 14.01
N ALA A 123 -5.96 11.96 15.16
CA ALA A 123 -6.46 13.29 15.46
C ALA A 123 -5.59 14.36 14.82
N VAL A 124 -6.13 15.09 13.84
CA VAL A 124 -5.48 16.21 13.17
C VAL A 124 -5.88 17.49 13.89
N ASP A 125 -5.29 17.73 15.06
CA ASP A 125 -5.60 18.91 15.89
C ASP A 125 -4.39 19.83 15.98
N VAL A 126 -4.21 20.63 14.93
CA VAL A 126 -3.09 21.57 14.78
C VAL A 126 -3.19 22.73 15.77
N GLU A 127 -4.41 23.09 16.20
CA GLU A 127 -4.67 24.22 17.11
C GLU A 127 -4.89 23.79 18.57
N GLY A 128 -4.96 22.49 18.85
CA GLY A 128 -5.16 21.94 20.19
C GLY A 128 -6.55 22.24 20.77
N LYS A 129 -7.54 22.51 19.90
CA LYS A 129 -8.79 23.18 20.29
C LYS A 129 -9.89 22.19 20.65
N TYR A 130 -10.03 21.12 19.89
CA TYR A 130 -11.18 20.21 19.98
C TYR A 130 -10.81 18.86 20.58
N TRP A 131 -9.61 18.36 20.26
CA TRP A 131 -9.18 17.03 20.66
C TRP A 131 -9.14 16.80 22.18
N PRO A 132 -8.70 17.76 23.04
CA PRO A 132 -8.62 17.51 24.48
C PRO A 132 -9.95 17.08 25.12
N GLU A 133 -11.07 17.61 24.62
CA GLU A 133 -12.41 17.29 25.14
C GLU A 133 -12.91 15.93 24.64
N ASP A 134 -12.63 15.61 23.37
CA ASP A 134 -13.19 14.41 22.73
C ASP A 134 -12.29 13.17 22.86
N LYS A 135 -11.03 13.36 23.25
CA LYS A 135 -10.02 12.30 23.40
C LYS A 135 -10.48 11.18 24.33
N GLN A 136 -11.19 11.48 25.41
CA GLN A 136 -11.65 10.44 26.34
C GLN A 136 -12.66 9.52 25.65
N PHE A 137 -13.65 10.07 24.95
CA PHE A 137 -14.66 9.29 24.26
C PHE A 137 -14.03 8.40 23.17
N TRP A 138 -13.15 8.98 22.35
CA TRP A 138 -12.43 8.22 21.33
C TRP A 138 -11.50 7.16 21.93
N GLY A 139 -10.86 7.44 23.08
CA GLY A 139 -10.05 6.47 23.81
C GLY A 139 -10.87 5.24 24.24
N GLU A 140 -12.09 5.44 24.72
CA GLU A 140 -12.97 4.32 25.07
C GLU A 140 -13.46 3.53 23.85
N ILE A 141 -13.82 4.21 22.76
CA ILE A 141 -14.33 3.59 21.52
C ILE A 141 -13.25 2.75 20.83
N THR A 142 -12.03 3.28 20.75
CA THR A 142 -10.89 2.65 20.04
C THR A 142 -10.06 1.71 20.93
N ARG A 143 -10.40 1.60 22.22
CA ARG A 143 -9.60 0.92 23.25
C ARG A 143 -8.17 1.48 23.36
N GLY A 144 -8.05 2.81 23.28
CA GLY A 144 -6.79 3.54 23.43
C GLY A 144 -5.96 3.70 22.17
N ARG A 145 -6.44 3.24 21.00
CA ARG A 145 -5.76 3.37 19.70
C ARG A 145 -5.95 4.75 19.08
N ILE A 146 -5.48 5.74 19.81
CA ILE A 146 -5.56 7.16 19.45
C ILE A 146 -4.17 7.74 19.23
N PHE A 147 -4.01 8.47 18.13
CA PHE A 147 -2.78 9.17 17.78
C PHE A 147 -3.07 10.65 17.60
N GLY A 148 -2.38 11.51 18.35
CA GLY A 148 -2.44 12.95 18.16
C GLY A 148 -1.41 13.39 17.12
N LEU A 149 -1.84 14.23 16.18
CA LEU A 149 -0.99 14.88 15.19
C LEU A 149 -1.01 16.40 15.44
N PRO A 150 -0.15 16.91 16.34
CA PRO A 150 -0.11 18.34 16.69
C PRO A 150 0.45 19.19 15.55
N SER A 151 1.15 18.60 14.59
CA SER A 151 1.58 19.26 13.37
C SER A 151 1.58 18.27 12.21
N VAL A 152 1.21 18.71 11.01
CA VAL A 152 1.24 17.86 9.81
C VAL A 152 2.67 17.78 9.25
N LYS A 153 3.60 17.26 10.06
CA LYS A 153 4.98 16.96 9.65
C LYS A 153 5.08 15.50 9.23
N GLU A 154 5.77 15.23 8.12
CA GLU A 154 5.93 13.88 7.58
C GLU A 154 6.52 12.91 8.61
N ALA A 155 7.52 13.33 9.39
CA ALA A 155 8.13 12.50 10.43
C ALA A 155 7.16 12.08 11.56
N GLU A 156 6.16 12.91 11.89
CA GLU A 156 5.14 12.57 12.90
C GLU A 156 4.12 11.58 12.33
N LEU A 157 3.72 11.77 11.07
CA LEU A 157 2.88 10.85 10.32
C LEU A 157 3.53 9.47 10.16
N ASP A 158 4.82 9.43 9.82
CA ASP A 158 5.60 8.19 9.73
C ASP A 158 5.52 7.37 10.99
N LYS A 159 5.74 7.98 12.15
CA LYS A 159 5.69 7.29 13.44
C LYS A 159 4.31 6.68 13.70
N ILE A 160 3.24 7.41 13.39
CA ILE A 160 1.86 6.95 13.57
C ILE A 160 1.57 5.76 12.65
N TYR A 161 1.88 5.90 11.36
CA TYR A 161 1.58 4.87 10.36
C TYR A 161 2.35 3.58 10.60
N SER A 162 3.61 3.69 11.02
CA SER A 162 4.42 2.54 11.42
C SER A 162 3.83 1.80 12.60
N THR A 163 3.37 2.54 13.61
CA THR A 163 2.76 1.95 14.82
C THR A 163 1.49 1.20 14.46
N ILE A 164 0.63 1.80 13.63
CA ILE A 164 -0.60 1.16 13.14
C ILE A 164 -0.25 -0.10 12.35
N LEU A 165 0.69 -0.03 11.41
CA LEU A 165 1.06 -1.17 10.59
C LEU A 165 1.62 -2.32 11.42
N LEU A 166 2.55 -2.04 12.34
CA LEU A 166 3.14 -3.05 13.22
C LEU A 166 2.08 -3.78 14.06
N GLU A 167 1.08 -3.06 14.57
CA GLU A 167 -0.02 -3.68 15.32
C GLU A 167 -0.94 -4.51 14.41
N LEU A 168 -1.26 -4.00 13.22
CA LEU A 168 -2.13 -4.69 12.24
C LEU A 168 -1.52 -5.95 11.66
N LEU A 169 -0.19 -6.04 11.60
CA LEU A 169 0.46 -7.26 11.17
C LEU A 169 0.39 -8.38 12.23
N ARG A 170 -0.18 -8.09 13.42
CA ARG A 170 -0.32 -8.97 14.59
C ARG A 170 0.83 -9.95 14.72
N ILE A 171 2.05 -9.48 14.51
CA ILE A 171 3.22 -10.35 14.46
C ILE A 171 3.36 -10.91 15.88
N PRO A 172 2.94 -12.17 16.15
CA PRO A 172 2.62 -12.59 17.52
C PRO A 172 3.88 -12.65 18.38
N GLU A 173 5.02 -12.83 17.72
CA GLU A 173 6.35 -12.51 18.20
C GLU A 173 7.08 -12.00 16.95
N LEU A 174 7.56 -10.76 16.95
CA LEU A 174 8.61 -10.36 16.01
C LEU A 174 9.81 -11.25 16.34
N HIS A 175 9.92 -12.39 15.66
CA HIS A 175 11.17 -13.10 15.55
C HIS A 175 12.07 -12.14 14.79
N TRP A 176 12.87 -11.41 15.55
CA TRP A 176 13.95 -10.64 15.00
C TRP A 176 14.92 -11.64 14.40
N ASP A 177 14.96 -11.69 13.07
CA ASP A 177 15.94 -12.51 12.39
C ASP A 177 17.31 -11.99 12.81
N GLU A 178 18.16 -12.87 13.35
CA GLU A 178 19.59 -12.57 13.37
C GLU A 178 20.06 -12.66 11.92
N VAL A 179 19.99 -11.53 11.22
CA VAL A 179 20.74 -11.37 9.97
C VAL A 179 22.20 -11.56 10.36
N PRO A 180 22.87 -12.63 9.89
CA PRO A 180 24.22 -12.93 10.31
C PRO A 180 25.16 -11.80 9.93
N GLU A 181 26.33 -11.70 10.56
CA GLU A 181 27.28 -10.61 10.29
C GLU A 181 27.72 -10.59 8.82
N GLU A 182 27.84 -11.76 8.21
CA GLU A 182 28.09 -11.90 6.78
C GLU A 182 26.92 -11.45 5.90
N GLY A 183 25.76 -11.11 6.44
CA GLY A 183 24.58 -10.68 5.71
C GLY A 183 23.83 -11.80 5.00
N LEU A 184 22.67 -11.45 4.45
CA LEU A 184 21.87 -12.35 3.63
C LEU A 184 21.88 -11.88 2.19
N GLU A 185 21.97 -12.86 1.29
CA GLU A 185 21.87 -12.61 -0.14
C GLU A 185 20.43 -12.73 -0.61
N VAL A 186 20.06 -11.85 -1.54
CA VAL A 186 18.75 -11.85 -2.17
C VAL A 186 18.91 -11.74 -3.67
N LYS A 187 18.29 -12.69 -4.39
CA LYS A 187 18.22 -12.62 -5.84
C LYS A 187 17.21 -11.55 -6.25
N ILE A 188 17.68 -10.63 -7.08
CA ILE A 188 16.87 -9.63 -7.79
C ILE A 188 16.71 -10.10 -9.23
N ASP A 189 15.47 -10.38 -9.61
CA ASP A 189 15.11 -10.85 -10.94
C ASP A 189 15.21 -9.72 -11.98
N PRO A 190 15.44 -10.04 -13.27
CA PRO A 190 15.43 -9.04 -14.33
C PRO A 190 14.02 -8.48 -14.52
N TYR A 191 13.95 -7.23 -15.01
CA TYR A 191 12.71 -6.55 -15.37
C TYR A 191 11.73 -6.36 -14.19
N LEU A 192 12.27 -6.10 -13.00
CA LEU A 192 11.50 -5.56 -11.89
C LEU A 192 11.25 -4.07 -12.09
N GLU A 193 10.03 -3.65 -11.79
CA GLU A 193 9.64 -2.24 -11.75
C GLU A 193 10.14 -1.60 -10.45
N LYS A 194 10.12 -2.36 -9.36
CA LYS A 194 10.55 -1.92 -8.04
C LYS A 194 10.97 -3.13 -7.19
N VAL A 195 12.01 -2.98 -6.37
CA VAL A 195 12.26 -3.84 -5.20
C VAL A 195 12.17 -2.99 -3.95
N THR A 196 11.55 -3.51 -2.89
CA THR A 196 11.42 -2.79 -1.62
C THR A 196 12.03 -3.62 -0.49
N PHE A 197 12.93 -3.00 0.26
CA PHE A 197 13.46 -3.57 1.50
C PHE A 197 12.83 -2.84 2.67
N SER A 198 11.95 -3.54 3.39
CA SER A 198 11.31 -3.04 4.59
C SER A 198 12.06 -3.59 5.80
N VAL A 199 12.76 -2.72 6.49
CA VAL A 199 13.55 -3.05 7.67
C VAL A 199 12.76 -2.66 8.89
N LEU A 200 12.38 -3.64 9.71
CA LEU A 200 11.83 -3.43 11.04
C LEU A 200 12.97 -3.54 12.05
N LYS A 201 13.02 -2.61 13.00
CA LYS A 201 14.11 -2.53 13.98
C LYS A 201 13.59 -2.85 15.37
N GLU A 202 14.36 -3.63 16.13
CA GLU A 202 14.08 -3.83 17.55
C GLU A 202 14.21 -2.51 18.34
N ARG A 203 15.18 -1.68 17.95
CA ARG A 203 15.50 -0.40 18.60
C ARG A 203 15.99 0.65 17.60
N ALA A 204 16.05 1.91 18.02
CA ALA A 204 16.38 3.03 17.13
C ALA A 204 17.83 3.01 16.63
N GLU A 205 18.74 2.43 17.40
CA GLU A 205 20.16 2.31 17.14
C GLU A 205 20.55 1.20 16.14
N VAL A 206 19.56 0.47 15.61
CA VAL A 206 19.78 -0.57 14.62
C VAL A 206 20.23 0.07 13.31
N GLU A 207 21.32 -0.43 12.75
CA GLU A 207 21.91 0.05 11.49
C GLU A 207 21.77 -1.01 10.41
N PHE A 208 21.28 -0.61 9.24
CA PHE A 208 21.09 -1.46 8.08
C PHE A 208 22.01 -1.03 6.93
N SER A 209 22.49 -2.01 6.16
CA SER A 209 23.25 -1.75 4.94
C SER A 209 22.78 -2.66 3.83
N LEU A 210 22.61 -2.08 2.64
CA LEU A 210 22.20 -2.78 1.42
C LEU A 210 23.28 -2.57 0.35
N ILE A 211 23.68 -3.66 -0.30
CA ILE A 211 24.71 -3.71 -1.33
C ILE A 211 24.06 -4.29 -2.59
N ARG A 212 24.20 -3.56 -3.69
CA ARG A 212 23.70 -3.94 -5.03
C ARG A 212 24.50 -5.10 -5.60
N GLY A 213 23.99 -5.71 -6.66
CA GLY A 213 24.66 -6.83 -7.34
C GLY A 213 26.02 -6.51 -7.98
N ASP A 214 26.32 -5.22 -8.17
CA ASP A 214 27.63 -4.72 -8.63
C ASP A 214 28.62 -4.43 -7.48
N GLY A 215 28.19 -4.61 -6.22
CA GLY A 215 28.98 -4.33 -5.03
C GLY A 215 28.84 -2.89 -4.50
N GLU A 216 28.10 -2.02 -5.17
CA GLU A 216 27.87 -0.65 -4.69
C GLU A 216 26.88 -0.63 -3.52
N LYS A 217 27.16 0.18 -2.50
CA LYS A 217 26.25 0.38 -1.37
C LYS A 217 25.08 1.27 -1.81
N VAL A 218 23.85 0.81 -1.58
CA VAL A 218 22.64 1.61 -1.78
C VAL A 218 22.62 2.74 -0.75
N ARG A 219 22.37 3.96 -1.23
CA ARG A 219 22.25 5.15 -0.37
C ARG A 219 20.87 5.79 -0.50
N PRO A 220 20.35 6.41 0.56
CA PRO A 220 19.09 7.15 0.49
C PRO A 220 19.05 8.25 -0.58
N GLU A 221 20.21 8.82 -0.94
CA GLU A 221 20.33 9.91 -1.91
C GLU A 221 20.49 9.42 -3.36
N ASP A 222 20.59 8.09 -3.58
CA ASP A 222 20.68 7.53 -4.93
C ASP A 222 19.41 7.90 -5.74
N PRO A 223 19.54 8.28 -7.02
CA PRO A 223 18.42 8.81 -7.80
C PRO A 223 17.29 7.82 -8.06
N ASP A 224 17.55 6.51 -7.94
CA ASP A 224 16.58 5.43 -8.10
C ASP A 224 15.96 4.95 -6.77
N VAL A 225 16.37 5.53 -5.64
CA VAL A 225 15.95 5.13 -4.29
C VAL A 225 14.93 6.11 -3.73
N ALA A 226 13.75 5.61 -3.39
CA ALA A 226 12.83 6.28 -2.49
C ALA A 226 13.04 5.74 -1.08
N TYR A 227 13.56 6.58 -0.19
CA TYR A 227 13.86 6.22 1.19
C TYR A 227 12.85 6.83 2.16
N SER A 228 12.38 6.04 3.12
CA SER A 228 11.59 6.50 4.26
C SER A 228 12.11 5.82 5.51
N SER A 229 12.12 6.55 6.63
CA SER A 229 12.61 6.00 7.90
C SER A 229 11.87 6.61 9.06
N GLY A 230 11.81 5.84 10.14
CA GLY A 230 11.41 6.35 11.44
C GLY A 230 12.11 5.59 12.54
N ARG A 231 11.63 5.78 13.77
CA ARG A 231 12.33 5.29 14.96
C ARG A 231 12.58 3.77 14.94
N LEU A 232 11.65 2.99 14.41
CA LEU A 232 11.69 1.52 14.46
C LEU A 232 11.64 0.89 13.06
N PHE A 233 11.88 1.66 12.00
CA PHE A 233 11.85 1.13 10.64
C PHE A 233 12.69 1.95 9.66
N GLU A 234 13.14 1.30 8.60
CA GLU A 234 13.67 1.90 7.38
C GLU A 234 13.05 1.22 6.16
N ILE A 235 12.83 1.96 5.09
CA ILE A 235 12.31 1.42 3.83
C ILE A 235 13.17 1.95 2.70
N TYR A 236 13.70 1.03 1.91
CA TYR A 236 14.39 1.33 0.67
C TYR A 236 13.55 0.81 -0.49
N ALA A 237 12.91 1.70 -1.23
CA ALA A 237 12.18 1.36 -2.44
C ALA A 237 13.03 1.75 -3.67
N ILE A 238 13.64 0.75 -4.32
CA ILE A 238 14.52 0.95 -5.46
C ILE A 238 13.76 0.69 -6.76
N SER A 239 13.71 1.71 -7.62
CA SER A 239 13.03 1.66 -8.92
C SER A 239 13.93 1.05 -9.99
N GLU A 240 13.39 0.18 -10.83
CA GLU A 240 14.11 -0.49 -11.93
C GLU A 240 15.47 -1.09 -11.50
N PRO A 241 15.49 -1.91 -10.43
CA PRO A 241 16.75 -2.41 -9.88
C PRO A 241 17.48 -3.29 -10.90
N ALA A 242 18.81 -3.18 -10.93
CA ALA A 242 19.65 -4.07 -11.73
C ALA A 242 19.53 -5.52 -11.22
N PRO A 243 19.35 -6.52 -12.11
CA PRO A 243 19.30 -7.91 -11.70
C PRO A 243 20.65 -8.37 -11.16
N GLY A 244 20.60 -9.32 -10.22
CA GLY A 244 21.81 -9.89 -9.63
C GLY A 244 21.58 -10.38 -8.20
N MET A 245 22.67 -10.80 -7.56
CA MET A 245 22.68 -11.15 -6.14
C MET A 245 22.97 -9.89 -5.33
N TRP A 246 21.96 -9.36 -4.69
CA TRP A 246 22.12 -8.23 -3.76
C TRP A 246 22.35 -8.78 -2.37
N LYS A 247 22.90 -7.96 -1.48
CA LYS A 247 23.24 -8.37 -0.13
C LYS A 247 22.78 -7.33 0.87
N TYR A 248 22.15 -7.76 1.95
CA TYR A 248 21.79 -6.87 3.04
C TYR A 248 22.34 -7.37 4.37
N THR A 249 22.68 -6.44 5.25
CA THR A 249 23.24 -6.70 6.58
C THR A 249 22.56 -5.80 7.61
N ILE A 250 22.43 -6.30 8.84
CA ILE A 250 22.18 -5.48 10.02
C ILE A 250 23.53 -5.31 10.71
N THR A 251 24.18 -4.16 10.52
CA THR A 251 25.56 -3.92 11.00
C THR A 251 25.61 -3.66 12.50
N LYS A 252 24.47 -3.32 13.11
CA LYS A 252 24.35 -3.09 14.54
C LYS A 252 22.94 -3.39 15.02
N GLY A 253 22.81 -4.09 16.15
CA GLY A 253 21.52 -4.41 16.76
C GLY A 253 20.80 -5.57 16.08
N ARG A 254 19.48 -5.65 16.26
CA ARG A 254 18.63 -6.71 15.71
C ARG A 254 17.43 -6.10 14.99
N GLY A 255 17.00 -6.78 13.93
CA GLY A 255 15.91 -6.31 13.09
C GLY A 255 15.44 -7.41 12.16
N ARG A 256 14.35 -7.16 11.45
CA ARG A 256 13.81 -8.07 10.43
C ARG A 256 13.78 -7.32 9.12
N VAL A 257 14.21 -7.97 8.05
CA VAL A 257 14.24 -7.37 6.71
C VAL A 257 13.31 -8.16 5.82
N GLU A 258 12.36 -7.47 5.20
CA GLU A 258 11.42 -8.05 4.25
C GLU A 258 11.67 -7.49 2.87
N VAL A 259 11.66 -8.36 1.87
CA VAL A 259 11.97 -7.98 0.49
C VAL A 259 10.74 -8.18 -0.40
N GLY A 260 10.11 -7.07 -0.77
CA GLY A 260 9.03 -7.03 -1.77
C GLY A 260 9.57 -6.87 -3.18
N ARG A 261 9.00 -7.57 -4.15
CA ARG A 261 9.35 -7.46 -5.58
C ARG A 261 8.11 -7.10 -6.38
N ALA A 262 8.20 -6.08 -7.20
CA ALA A 262 7.15 -5.71 -8.15
C ALA A 262 7.68 -5.88 -9.57
N PHE A 263 7.11 -6.81 -10.33
CA PHE A 263 7.49 -7.09 -11.71
C PHE A 263 6.92 -6.03 -12.66
N ILE A 264 7.67 -5.69 -13.71
CA ILE A 264 7.11 -4.90 -14.80
C ILE A 264 5.99 -5.73 -15.45
N ARG A 265 4.76 -5.23 -15.40
CA ARG A 265 3.65 -5.85 -16.11
C ARG A 265 3.91 -5.73 -17.61
N VAL A 266 4.15 -6.87 -18.25
CA VAL A 266 4.35 -6.92 -19.70
C VAL A 266 2.98 -6.91 -20.39
N GLU A 267 2.69 -5.82 -21.10
CA GLU A 267 1.55 -5.74 -21.99
C GLU A 267 2.01 -5.84 -23.44
N ALA A 268 1.64 -6.94 -24.10
CA ALA A 268 1.87 -7.10 -25.52
C ALA A 268 0.77 -6.36 -26.29
N LYS A 269 1.14 -5.26 -26.96
CA LYS A 269 0.25 -4.55 -27.88
C LYS A 269 0.66 -4.84 -29.31
N LEU A 270 -0.28 -5.34 -30.10
CA LEU A 270 -0.12 -5.41 -31.55
C LEU A 270 -0.16 -3.97 -32.10
N LEU A 271 0.97 -3.50 -32.63
CA LEU A 271 1.06 -2.16 -33.20
C LEU A 271 0.57 -2.15 -34.66
N GLN A 272 0.78 -3.25 -35.40
CA GLN A 272 0.29 -3.44 -36.77
C GLN A 272 0.05 -4.93 -37.08
N PRO A 273 -0.96 -5.27 -37.91
CA PRO A 273 -1.96 -4.37 -38.49
C PRO A 273 -3.15 -4.10 -37.54
N LEU A 274 -3.67 -2.86 -37.54
CA LEU A 274 -4.80 -2.42 -36.70
C LEU A 274 -6.18 -2.64 -37.36
N SER A 275 -6.20 -3.07 -38.62
CA SER A 275 -7.38 -3.26 -39.45
C SER A 275 -7.30 -4.59 -40.22
N PRO A 276 -8.42 -5.11 -40.77
CA PRO A 276 -8.42 -6.34 -41.56
C PRO A 276 -7.37 -6.28 -42.66
N TYR A 277 -6.34 -7.12 -42.56
CA TYR A 277 -5.25 -7.12 -43.51
C TYR A 277 -5.67 -7.82 -44.80
N PRO A 278 -5.28 -7.32 -46.00
CA PRO A 278 -5.66 -7.94 -47.26
C PRO A 278 -5.25 -9.42 -47.33
N GLN A 279 -6.19 -10.28 -47.72
CA GLN A 279 -5.94 -11.71 -47.86
C GLN A 279 -4.82 -11.96 -48.89
N GLY A 280 -3.88 -12.85 -48.55
CA GLY A 280 -2.78 -13.24 -49.43
C GLY A 280 -1.61 -12.27 -49.50
N LYS A 281 -1.63 -11.15 -48.75
CA LYS A 281 -0.47 -10.25 -48.63
C LYS A 281 0.39 -10.59 -47.41
N THR A 282 1.69 -10.41 -47.53
CA THR A 282 2.66 -10.55 -46.42
C THR A 282 2.30 -9.58 -45.31
N MET A 283 2.09 -10.08 -44.09
CA MET A 283 1.80 -9.28 -42.91
C MET A 283 3.06 -9.12 -42.07
N GLU A 284 3.41 -7.89 -41.72
CA GLU A 284 4.44 -7.59 -40.73
C GLU A 284 3.79 -7.37 -39.36
N LEU A 285 4.26 -8.09 -38.35
CA LEU A 285 3.80 -7.95 -36.98
C LEU A 285 4.83 -7.16 -36.19
N LEU A 286 4.44 -5.95 -35.77
CA LEU A 286 5.24 -5.12 -34.89
C LEU A 286 4.67 -5.18 -33.48
N ALA A 287 5.53 -5.51 -32.52
CA ALA A 287 5.23 -5.44 -31.11
C ALA A 287 6.43 -4.92 -30.33
N SER A 288 6.17 -4.40 -29.14
CA SER A 288 7.19 -3.86 -28.26
C SER A 288 6.84 -4.18 -26.81
N PHE A 289 7.85 -4.51 -26.02
CA PHE A 289 7.72 -4.56 -24.56
C PHE A 289 7.73 -3.14 -24.01
N ARG A 290 6.66 -2.75 -23.30
CA ARG A 290 6.51 -1.41 -22.71
C ARG A 290 6.24 -1.52 -21.21
N LYS A 291 6.73 -0.53 -20.47
CA LYS A 291 6.38 -0.31 -19.06
C LYS A 291 4.95 0.22 -18.95
N ARG A 292 4.45 0.32 -17.72
CA ARG A 292 3.09 0.82 -17.42
C ARG A 292 2.86 2.26 -17.88
N ASP A 293 3.89 3.09 -17.88
CA ASP A 293 3.85 4.48 -18.38
C ASP A 293 3.92 4.58 -19.93
N GLY A 294 3.98 3.45 -20.63
CA GLY A 294 4.08 3.37 -22.08
C GLY A 294 5.50 3.54 -22.62
N SER A 295 6.50 3.83 -21.79
CA SER A 295 7.90 3.88 -22.21
C SER A 295 8.41 2.47 -22.55
N PRO A 296 9.39 2.33 -23.47
CA PRO A 296 9.94 1.03 -23.83
C PRO A 296 10.69 0.39 -22.65
N ILE A 297 10.58 -0.93 -22.50
CA ILE A 297 11.48 -1.67 -21.61
C ILE A 297 12.86 -1.71 -22.26
N LYS A 298 13.88 -1.25 -21.54
CA LYS A 298 15.27 -1.40 -21.96
C LYS A 298 15.68 -2.85 -21.78
N GLU A 299 15.94 -3.52 -22.89
CA GLU A 299 16.39 -4.91 -22.87
C GLU A 299 17.78 -5.04 -22.23
N LEU A 300 17.92 -6.04 -21.37
CA LEU A 300 19.18 -6.37 -20.72
C LEU A 300 19.86 -7.48 -21.53
N PRO A 301 21.12 -7.31 -21.97
CA PRO A 301 21.80 -8.28 -22.84
C PRO A 301 21.85 -9.71 -22.29
N ALA A 302 21.96 -9.86 -20.96
CA ALA A 302 21.99 -11.16 -20.29
C ALA A 302 20.61 -11.81 -20.13
N TYR A 303 19.52 -11.07 -20.36
CA TYR A 303 18.15 -11.51 -20.12
C TYR A 303 17.26 -11.15 -21.31
N PRO A 304 17.52 -11.65 -22.52
CA PRO A 304 16.78 -11.22 -23.71
C PRO A 304 15.27 -11.44 -23.57
N LEU A 305 14.48 -10.48 -24.08
CA LEU A 305 13.03 -10.55 -24.08
C LEU A 305 12.54 -11.21 -25.37
N TRP A 306 11.79 -12.30 -25.23
CA TRP A 306 11.26 -13.05 -26.37
C TRP A 306 9.75 -12.88 -26.46
N MET A 307 9.27 -12.57 -27.65
CA MET A 307 7.84 -12.60 -27.95
C MET A 307 7.57 -13.65 -29.03
N GLY A 308 6.64 -14.56 -28.74
CA GLY A 308 6.07 -15.47 -29.72
C GLY A 308 4.70 -15.00 -30.16
N ALA A 309 4.41 -15.04 -31.46
CA ALA A 309 3.06 -14.87 -31.98
C ALA A 309 2.63 -16.17 -32.68
N ARG A 310 1.37 -16.58 -32.48
CA ARG A 310 0.77 -17.71 -33.20
C ARG A 310 -0.39 -17.22 -34.04
N VAL A 311 -0.29 -17.41 -35.35
CA VAL A 311 -1.37 -17.11 -36.29
C VAL A 311 -2.33 -18.30 -36.33
N ILE A 312 -3.59 -18.08 -35.95
CA ILE A 312 -4.64 -19.12 -35.96
C ILE A 312 -5.60 -18.78 -37.10
N LYS A 313 -5.84 -19.72 -38.01
CA LYS A 313 -6.85 -19.56 -39.07
C LYS A 313 -8.25 -19.59 -38.45
N PRO A 314 -9.19 -18.73 -38.89
CA PRO A 314 -10.58 -18.82 -38.45
C PRO A 314 -11.15 -20.22 -38.71
N GLY A 315 -11.81 -20.81 -37.70
CA GLY A 315 -12.48 -22.12 -37.80
C GLY A 315 -11.71 -23.33 -37.24
N VAL A 316 -10.46 -23.18 -36.77
CA VAL A 316 -9.73 -24.27 -36.11
C VAL A 316 -9.70 -24.03 -34.60
N GLN A 317 -10.75 -24.47 -33.92
CA GLN A 317 -10.77 -24.51 -32.45
C GLN A 317 -9.98 -25.75 -31.99
N LYS A 318 -8.77 -25.57 -31.45
CA LYS A 318 -8.08 -26.64 -30.72
C LYS A 318 -7.91 -26.22 -29.26
N PHE A 319 -8.54 -26.99 -28.38
CA PHE A 319 -8.43 -26.91 -26.93
C PHE A 319 -7.04 -27.34 -26.43
N LEU A 320 -6.53 -26.58 -25.45
CA LEU A 320 -5.55 -26.93 -24.39
C LEU A 320 -4.12 -27.31 -24.86
N SER A 321 -3.01 -27.13 -24.12
CA SER A 321 -2.69 -26.68 -22.77
C SER A 321 -1.26 -26.11 -22.84
N SER A 322 -0.93 -24.98 -22.20
CA SER A 322 0.46 -24.53 -22.10
C SER A 322 1.15 -25.19 -20.90
N SER A 323 1.98 -26.20 -21.17
CA SER A 323 2.96 -26.73 -20.23
C SER A 323 4.14 -25.76 -20.11
N ARG A 324 4.53 -25.47 -18.87
CA ARG A 324 5.73 -24.70 -18.47
C ARG A 324 7.03 -25.31 -19.01
N ARG A 325 8.01 -24.46 -19.29
CA ARG A 325 9.41 -24.67 -18.89
C ARG A 325 9.93 -23.40 -18.24
#